data_AF-A0A0R1N2H7-F1
#
_entry.id   AF-A0A0R1N2H7-F1
#
_cell.length_a   1.000
_cell.length_b   1.000
_cell.length_c   1.000
_cell.angle_alpha   90.00
_cell.angle_beta   90.00
_cell.angle_gamma   90.00
#
_symmetry.space_group_name_H-M   'P 1'
#
loop_
_entity.id
_entity.type
_entity.pdbx_description
1 polymer ?
#
loop_
_entity_poly.entity_id
_entity_poly.type
_entity_poly.pdbx_seq_one_letter_code
_entity_poly.pdbx_strand_id
1 'polypeptide(L)'
;MQKKKWVSLATFGALLLALGGLSAHRAEATVANGVLYLNRPATMYHGYDDTRQSTGQTLKAGSQWKITGQQESAGVTWYQVATNTWVTENAQFNPQQSYGVVRLNQTATIYTVPGDKNTSTGRNLNAGSSWRVTDQQVVAGVTWYQVATNTWVTQNYAFNPIPYQTVTLAQPTTLYNGYGAARQSTGRTLAIGSAWKITHAATENGVTWYEIGPNQWITTNTSYNPVPDHFDNAIMTITVNTKNGANVYSSYQAGRWWVNRLSFGSRWKVTRQAVANDGSLWYQVGTNQWVSATGGIATGVVYPNSAYINGVPLISQLPELPNGCEITAVTMMLRYAGANVNKMQLAREMPRSSNPNYGYIGDPWNNTGITIFPPALMNIVQKYAGNSINMTGMSFDAIRYQVGIRKHPVVAWMTMHGFPYHAVVVTGYSASNVTYLDCWTNSVGTMSIDAFVNNWQTQNRRAISY
;
A
#
# COMPACT_ATOMS: atom_id res chain seq x y z
N MET A 1 -8.01 -51.88 -64.82
CA MET A 1 -9.40 -51.83 -64.34
C MET A 1 -9.43 -52.25 -62.87
N GLN A 2 -10.08 -51.43 -62.03
CA GLN A 2 -10.58 -51.75 -60.68
C GLN A 2 -9.55 -52.08 -59.57
N LYS A 3 -9.73 -51.72 -58.29
CA LYS A 3 -10.61 -50.80 -57.54
C LYS A 3 -10.00 -50.71 -56.13
N LYS A 4 -10.06 -49.53 -55.51
CA LYS A 4 -9.84 -49.29 -54.07
C LYS A 4 -10.62 -50.29 -53.20
N LYS A 5 -10.08 -50.69 -52.05
CA LYS A 5 -10.81 -50.69 -50.76
C LYS A 5 -9.89 -50.46 -49.56
N TRP A 6 -10.43 -49.65 -48.65
CA TRP A 6 -9.93 -49.28 -47.34
C TRP A 6 -10.21 -50.38 -46.31
N VAL A 7 -9.39 -50.47 -45.26
CA VAL A 7 -9.76 -51.10 -43.98
C VAL A 7 -9.26 -50.23 -42.83
N SER A 8 -10.17 -49.97 -41.90
CA SER A 8 -10.05 -49.17 -40.68
C SER A 8 -9.47 -49.94 -39.49
N LEU A 9 -8.95 -49.17 -38.54
CA LEU A 9 -8.44 -49.47 -37.19
C LEU A 9 -9.00 -50.71 -36.47
N ALA A 10 -8.09 -51.41 -35.78
CA ALA A 10 -8.32 -51.90 -34.42
C ALA A 10 -7.00 -51.94 -33.61
N THR A 11 -7.10 -51.45 -32.38
CA THR A 11 -6.11 -51.30 -31.30
C THR A 11 -5.62 -52.63 -30.71
N PHE A 12 -4.36 -52.68 -30.27
CA PHE A 12 -3.95 -53.41 -29.06
C PHE A 12 -2.76 -52.68 -28.40
N GLY A 13 -2.88 -52.44 -27.09
CA GLY A 13 -1.85 -51.80 -26.29
C GLY A 13 -0.74 -52.75 -25.86
N ALA A 14 0.41 -52.17 -25.56
CA ALA A 14 1.42 -52.78 -24.69
C ALA A 14 1.97 -51.70 -23.76
N LEU A 15 1.78 -51.95 -22.46
CA LEU A 15 2.30 -51.20 -21.34
C LEU A 15 3.79 -51.56 -21.18
N LEU A 16 4.68 -50.57 -21.27
CA LEU A 16 6.06 -50.70 -20.83
C LEU A 16 6.42 -49.49 -19.96
N LEU A 17 6.63 -49.77 -18.68
CA LEU A 17 7.14 -48.85 -17.68
C LEU A 17 8.60 -48.52 -17.98
N ALA A 18 8.89 -47.25 -18.23
CA ALA A 18 10.22 -46.68 -18.07
C ALA A 18 10.09 -45.32 -17.38
N LEU A 19 10.65 -45.23 -16.17
CA LEU A 19 10.84 -44.01 -15.40
C LEU A 19 11.80 -43.07 -16.14
N GLY A 20 11.36 -41.84 -16.42
CA GLY A 20 12.23 -40.79 -16.95
C GLY A 20 11.47 -39.53 -17.34
N GLY A 21 11.60 -38.47 -16.53
CA GLY A 21 11.32 -37.06 -16.83
C GLY A 21 10.20 -36.71 -17.83
N LEU A 22 9.03 -36.30 -17.31
CA LEU A 22 8.06 -35.50 -18.06
C LEU A 22 8.64 -34.12 -18.38
N SER A 23 9.43 -34.04 -19.45
CA SER A 23 9.59 -32.80 -20.20
C SER A 23 8.36 -32.67 -21.09
N ALA A 24 7.53 -31.66 -20.86
CA ALA A 24 6.43 -31.32 -21.76
C ALA A 24 7.01 -30.89 -23.13
N HIS A 25 7.19 -31.84 -24.04
CA HIS A 25 7.48 -31.55 -25.43
C HIS A 25 6.24 -30.85 -26.02
N ARG A 26 6.34 -29.54 -26.28
CA ARG A 26 5.31 -28.79 -27.01
C ARG A 26 5.10 -29.41 -28.40
N ALA A 27 3.87 -29.36 -28.89
CA ALA A 27 3.49 -29.82 -30.23
C ALA A 27 4.34 -29.16 -31.33
N GLU A 28 4.80 -29.97 -32.27
CA GLU A 28 5.59 -29.57 -33.46
C GLU A 28 4.77 -28.70 -34.42
N ALA A 29 5.43 -28.13 -35.44
CA ALA A 29 4.83 -27.29 -36.46
C ALA A 29 3.64 -27.99 -37.12
N THR A 30 2.59 -27.23 -37.44
CA THR A 30 1.42 -27.77 -38.14
C THR A 30 1.43 -27.37 -39.60
N VAL A 31 1.11 -28.32 -40.48
CA VAL A 31 0.94 -28.06 -41.91
C VAL A 31 -0.53 -28.25 -42.27
N ALA A 32 -1.15 -27.21 -42.82
CA ALA A 32 -2.51 -27.26 -43.34
C ALA A 32 -2.53 -26.66 -44.75
N ASN A 33 -3.07 -27.41 -45.72
CA ASN A 33 -3.22 -26.97 -47.11
C ASN A 33 -1.91 -26.44 -47.75
N GLY A 34 -0.77 -27.05 -47.44
CA GLY A 34 0.54 -26.64 -47.98
C GLY A 34 1.12 -25.35 -47.35
N VAL A 35 0.54 -24.90 -46.23
CA VAL A 35 1.04 -23.79 -45.42
C VAL A 35 1.53 -24.34 -44.08
N LEU A 36 2.80 -24.08 -43.78
CA LEU A 36 3.44 -24.32 -42.50
C LEU A 36 3.09 -23.20 -41.52
N TYR A 37 2.58 -23.57 -40.36
CA TYR A 37 2.42 -22.68 -39.22
C TYR A 37 3.51 -22.99 -38.18
N LEU A 38 4.38 -22.00 -37.94
CA LEU A 38 5.44 -22.11 -36.95
C LEU A 38 4.92 -21.77 -35.55
N ASN A 39 5.05 -22.69 -34.61
CA ASN A 39 4.82 -22.49 -33.18
C ASN A 39 6.03 -21.86 -32.47
N ARG A 40 7.22 -21.92 -33.06
CA ARG A 40 8.50 -21.42 -32.51
C ARG A 40 9.36 -20.75 -33.58
N PRO A 41 10.33 -19.91 -33.22
CA PRO A 41 11.27 -19.39 -34.20
C PRO A 41 12.06 -20.53 -34.83
N ALA A 42 12.23 -20.51 -36.16
CA ALA A 42 12.91 -21.56 -36.91
C ALA A 42 14.06 -20.99 -37.74
N THR A 43 15.26 -21.52 -37.57
CA THR A 43 16.44 -21.12 -38.33
C THR A 43 16.32 -21.60 -39.76
N MET A 44 16.64 -20.72 -40.72
CA MET A 44 16.71 -21.10 -42.12
C MET A 44 18.06 -21.72 -42.45
N TYR A 45 18.01 -22.78 -43.23
CA TYR A 45 19.18 -23.52 -43.69
C TYR A 45 19.20 -23.63 -45.21
N HIS A 46 20.38 -23.52 -45.80
CA HIS A 46 20.64 -24.06 -47.13
C HIS A 46 20.85 -25.57 -47.02
N GLY A 47 20.05 -26.37 -47.73
CA GLY A 47 19.99 -27.82 -47.51
C GLY A 47 19.29 -28.20 -46.19
N TYR A 48 19.25 -29.50 -45.88
CA TYR A 48 18.67 -30.07 -44.66
C TYR A 48 19.56 -31.17 -44.09
N ASP A 49 19.32 -31.51 -42.82
CA ASP A 49 20.06 -32.55 -42.09
C ASP A 49 21.59 -32.38 -42.16
N ASP A 50 22.38 -33.41 -42.45
CA ASP A 50 23.84 -33.34 -42.48
C ASP A 50 24.41 -32.40 -43.55
N THR A 51 23.62 -32.08 -44.59
CA THR A 51 24.03 -31.15 -45.65
C THR A 51 23.74 -29.67 -45.33
N ARG A 52 23.11 -29.41 -44.17
CA ARG A 52 22.61 -28.08 -43.82
C ARG A 52 23.73 -27.07 -43.61
N GLN A 53 23.51 -25.85 -44.09
CA GLN A 53 24.32 -24.68 -43.77
C GLN A 53 23.41 -23.57 -43.28
N SER A 54 23.63 -23.08 -42.06
CA SER A 54 22.81 -22.00 -41.50
C SER A 54 22.94 -20.75 -42.36
N THR A 55 21.81 -20.13 -42.71
CA THR A 55 21.81 -18.82 -43.39
C THR A 55 22.01 -17.65 -42.42
N GLY A 56 22.01 -17.93 -41.11
CA GLY A 56 22.00 -16.91 -40.05
C GLY A 56 20.67 -16.19 -39.88
N GLN A 57 19.65 -16.52 -40.69
CA GLN A 57 18.33 -15.91 -40.62
C GLN A 57 17.33 -16.83 -39.90
N THR A 58 16.34 -16.23 -39.23
CA THR A 58 15.33 -16.96 -38.46
C THR A 58 13.93 -16.50 -38.84
N LEU A 59 13.03 -17.46 -39.07
CA LEU A 59 11.60 -17.22 -39.24
C LEU A 59 10.95 -17.01 -37.87
N LYS A 60 9.99 -16.09 -37.78
CA LYS A 60 9.32 -15.74 -36.52
C LYS A 60 8.32 -16.82 -36.10
N ALA A 61 8.16 -17.06 -34.79
CA ALA A 61 7.04 -17.82 -34.28
C ALA A 61 5.70 -17.16 -34.68
N GLY A 62 4.68 -17.98 -34.92
CA GLY A 62 3.35 -17.58 -35.40
C GLY A 62 3.28 -17.20 -36.87
N SER A 63 4.40 -17.22 -37.60
CA SER A 63 4.41 -16.92 -39.03
C SER A 63 3.96 -18.11 -39.87
N GLN A 64 3.39 -17.80 -41.02
CA GLN A 64 2.86 -18.77 -41.98
C GLN A 64 3.70 -18.75 -43.25
N TRP A 65 4.12 -19.94 -43.69
CA TRP A 65 4.97 -20.09 -44.86
C TRP A 65 4.40 -21.11 -45.82
N LYS A 66 4.25 -20.73 -47.08
CA LYS A 66 3.94 -21.70 -48.12
C LYS A 66 5.15 -22.63 -48.25
N ILE A 67 4.89 -23.94 -48.21
CA ILE A 67 5.94 -24.93 -48.39
C ILE A 67 5.87 -25.55 -49.77
N THR A 68 7.03 -25.83 -50.36
CA THR A 68 7.15 -26.53 -51.65
C THR A 68 7.58 -27.98 -51.50
N GLY A 69 7.97 -28.40 -50.29
CA GLY A 69 8.40 -29.75 -49.98
C GLY A 69 8.51 -29.99 -48.47
N GLN A 70 8.49 -31.26 -48.10
CA GLN A 70 8.71 -31.75 -46.74
C GLN A 70 9.64 -32.96 -46.82
N GLN A 71 10.59 -33.06 -45.90
CA GLN A 71 11.52 -34.18 -45.79
C GLN A 71 11.63 -34.61 -44.33
N GLU A 72 11.82 -35.91 -44.11
CA GLU A 72 12.06 -36.45 -42.79
C GLU A 72 13.45 -37.11 -42.81
N SER A 73 14.33 -36.69 -41.91
CA SER A 73 15.67 -37.24 -41.79
C SER A 73 16.10 -37.32 -40.33
N ALA A 74 16.68 -38.46 -39.93
CA ALA A 74 17.09 -38.74 -38.56
C ALA A 74 16.01 -38.44 -37.49
N GLY A 75 14.74 -38.68 -37.80
CA GLY A 75 13.60 -38.40 -36.91
C GLY A 75 13.25 -36.91 -36.77
N VAL A 76 13.73 -36.07 -37.69
CA VAL A 76 13.45 -34.63 -37.73
C VAL A 76 12.74 -34.27 -39.03
N THR A 77 11.60 -33.60 -38.91
CA THR A 77 10.87 -33.06 -40.06
C THR A 77 11.43 -31.71 -40.48
N TRP A 78 11.71 -31.58 -41.77
CA TRP A 78 12.21 -30.38 -42.45
C TRP A 78 11.20 -29.90 -43.49
N TYR A 79 11.00 -28.59 -43.57
CA TYR A 79 10.05 -27.96 -44.48
C TYR A 79 10.76 -26.99 -45.41
N GLN A 80 10.53 -27.14 -46.72
CA GLN A 80 11.11 -26.26 -47.72
C GLN A 80 10.26 -25.01 -47.89
N VAL A 81 10.81 -23.86 -47.52
CA VAL A 81 10.11 -22.56 -47.55
C VAL A 81 10.54 -21.68 -48.74
N ALA A 82 11.66 -22.00 -49.38
CA ALA A 82 12.12 -21.40 -50.63
C ALA A 82 13.10 -22.33 -51.35
N THR A 83 13.57 -21.96 -52.55
CA THR A 83 14.57 -22.73 -53.30
C THR A 83 15.78 -23.02 -52.42
N ASN A 84 16.08 -24.31 -52.26
CA ASN A 84 17.14 -24.83 -51.39
C ASN A 84 17.16 -24.21 -49.97
N THR A 85 16.01 -23.80 -49.43
CA THR A 85 15.92 -23.19 -48.10
C THR A 85 14.92 -23.97 -47.25
N TRP A 86 15.42 -24.53 -46.15
CA TRP A 86 14.70 -25.44 -45.27
C TRP A 86 14.65 -24.92 -43.84
N VAL A 87 13.59 -25.27 -43.13
CA VAL A 87 13.41 -24.98 -41.71
C VAL A 87 12.92 -26.21 -40.96
N THR A 88 13.20 -26.28 -39.67
CA THR A 88 12.65 -27.28 -38.75
C THR A 88 12.34 -26.61 -37.41
N GLU A 89 11.36 -27.09 -36.66
CA GLU A 89 11.11 -26.67 -35.27
C GLU A 89 11.84 -27.53 -34.24
N ASN A 90 12.59 -28.54 -34.70
CA ASN A 90 13.35 -29.38 -33.79
C ASN A 90 14.38 -28.54 -33.02
N ALA A 91 14.36 -28.67 -31.70
CA ALA A 91 15.16 -27.86 -30.79
C ALA A 91 16.68 -28.08 -30.97
N GLN A 92 17.12 -29.22 -31.52
CA GLN A 92 18.53 -29.48 -31.81
C GLN A 92 19.10 -28.53 -32.87
N PHE A 93 18.26 -28.12 -33.82
CA PHE A 93 18.64 -27.30 -34.97
C PHE A 93 18.08 -25.87 -34.87
N ASN A 94 17.66 -25.47 -33.69
CA ASN A 94 17.30 -24.10 -33.40
C ASN A 94 18.08 -23.66 -32.16
N PRO A 95 18.88 -22.59 -32.23
CA PRO A 95 19.53 -22.09 -31.03
C PRO A 95 18.44 -21.72 -30.02
N GLN A 96 18.38 -22.46 -28.90
CA GLN A 96 17.63 -22.05 -27.73
C GLN A 96 18.23 -20.71 -27.29
N GLN A 97 17.55 -19.60 -27.57
CA GLN A 97 17.95 -18.33 -27.00
C GLN A 97 17.91 -18.48 -25.48
N SER A 98 19.08 -18.45 -24.84
CA SER A 98 19.19 -18.38 -23.40
C SER A 98 18.85 -16.96 -22.99
N TYR A 99 17.60 -16.74 -22.65
CA TYR A 99 17.19 -15.47 -22.08
C TYR A 99 17.58 -15.47 -20.60
N GLY A 100 18.19 -14.36 -20.16
CA GLY A 100 18.59 -14.17 -18.77
C GLY A 100 17.38 -13.92 -17.84
N VAL A 101 17.65 -13.18 -16.79
CA VAL A 101 16.63 -12.71 -15.84
C VAL A 101 16.25 -11.28 -16.20
N VAL A 102 14.95 -10.97 -16.24
CA VAL A 102 14.46 -9.58 -16.30
C VAL A 102 14.22 -9.09 -14.87
N ARG A 103 14.92 -8.02 -14.47
CA ARG A 103 14.66 -7.30 -13.22
C ARG A 103 13.76 -6.12 -13.49
N LEU A 104 12.56 -6.13 -12.92
CA LEU A 104 11.55 -5.08 -13.14
C LEU A 104 11.94 -3.79 -12.40
N ASN A 105 12.05 -2.67 -13.12
CA ASN A 105 12.29 -1.35 -12.53
C ASN A 105 11.01 -0.66 -12.05
N GLN A 106 9.85 -1.15 -12.46
CA GLN A 106 8.52 -0.66 -12.09
C GLN A 106 7.55 -1.84 -11.95
N THR A 107 6.36 -1.59 -11.40
CA THR A 107 5.28 -2.58 -11.40
C THR A 107 4.91 -2.93 -12.83
N ALA A 108 4.89 -4.22 -13.16
CA ALA A 108 4.59 -4.68 -14.52
C ALA A 108 3.23 -5.38 -14.60
N THR A 109 2.36 -4.93 -15.50
CA THR A 109 1.07 -5.58 -15.76
C THR A 109 1.30 -6.87 -16.55
N ILE A 110 0.58 -7.93 -16.19
CA ILE A 110 0.63 -9.22 -16.88
C ILE A 110 -0.37 -9.25 -18.04
N TYR A 111 0.11 -9.59 -19.23
CA TYR A 111 -0.66 -9.77 -20.45
C TYR A 111 -0.59 -11.22 -20.95
N THR A 112 -1.65 -11.69 -21.60
CA THR A 112 -1.62 -13.01 -22.27
C THR A 112 -1.07 -12.93 -23.69
N VAL A 113 -1.16 -11.77 -24.36
CA VAL A 113 -0.62 -11.54 -25.71
C VAL A 113 0.20 -10.24 -25.75
N PRO A 114 1.48 -10.28 -26.20
CA PRO A 114 2.30 -9.09 -26.37
C PRO A 114 1.67 -8.04 -27.29
N GLY A 115 1.66 -6.78 -26.84
CA GLY A 115 1.24 -5.62 -27.65
C GLY A 115 -0.26 -5.37 -27.69
N ASP A 116 -1.09 -6.33 -27.27
CA ASP A 116 -2.55 -6.15 -27.20
C ASP A 116 -2.99 -5.75 -25.78
N LYS A 117 -3.37 -4.47 -25.63
CA LYS A 117 -3.81 -3.90 -24.35
C LYS A 117 -5.05 -4.59 -23.78
N ASN A 118 -5.90 -5.18 -24.62
CA ASN A 118 -7.13 -5.86 -24.18
C ASN A 118 -6.85 -7.21 -23.51
N THR A 119 -5.62 -7.71 -23.61
CA THR A 119 -5.22 -9.00 -23.00
C THR A 119 -4.61 -8.85 -21.61
N SER A 120 -4.76 -7.67 -21.00
CA SER A 120 -4.39 -7.45 -19.60
C SER A 120 -5.17 -8.40 -18.69
N THR A 121 -4.46 -9.08 -17.79
CA THR A 121 -5.07 -9.99 -16.82
C THR A 121 -5.57 -9.30 -15.55
N GLY A 122 -5.32 -7.98 -15.41
CA GLY A 122 -5.58 -7.23 -14.18
C GLY A 122 -4.65 -7.56 -13.00
N ARG A 123 -3.68 -8.47 -13.20
CA ARG A 123 -2.67 -8.85 -12.21
C ARG A 123 -1.31 -8.24 -12.55
N ASN A 124 -0.51 -7.97 -11.51
CA ASN A 124 0.76 -7.28 -11.63
C ASN A 124 1.92 -8.03 -10.96
N LEU A 125 3.13 -7.79 -11.44
CA LEU A 125 4.39 -8.17 -10.80
C LEU A 125 5.02 -6.94 -10.13
N ASN A 126 5.58 -7.13 -8.93
CA ASN A 126 6.10 -6.03 -8.12
C ASN A 126 7.37 -5.41 -8.72
N ALA A 127 7.53 -4.09 -8.59
CA ALA A 127 8.78 -3.41 -8.87
C ALA A 127 9.93 -4.01 -8.05
N GLY A 128 11.12 -4.12 -8.65
CA GLY A 128 12.31 -4.73 -8.06
C GLY A 128 12.37 -6.26 -8.14
N SER A 129 11.26 -6.94 -8.45
CA SER A 129 11.26 -8.40 -8.62
C SER A 129 12.01 -8.84 -9.88
N SER A 130 12.50 -10.07 -9.86
CA SER A 130 13.35 -10.64 -10.92
C SER A 130 12.75 -11.95 -11.42
N TRP A 131 12.62 -12.08 -12.74
CA TRP A 131 11.93 -13.20 -13.38
C TRP A 131 12.79 -13.84 -14.46
N ARG A 132 12.84 -15.17 -14.48
CA ARG A 132 13.45 -15.90 -15.59
C ARG A 132 12.64 -15.65 -16.85
N VAL A 133 13.32 -15.30 -17.93
CA VAL A 133 12.69 -15.09 -19.23
C VAL A 133 12.75 -16.40 -20.00
N THR A 134 11.62 -16.83 -20.53
CA THR A 134 11.53 -18.03 -21.38
C THR A 134 11.39 -17.69 -22.86
N ASP A 135 10.95 -16.46 -23.15
CA ASP A 135 10.84 -15.93 -24.51
C ASP A 135 10.87 -14.39 -24.51
N GLN A 136 11.27 -13.76 -25.62
CA GLN A 136 11.27 -12.32 -25.79
C GLN A 136 10.68 -11.94 -27.16
N GLN A 137 9.80 -10.95 -27.19
CA GLN A 137 9.20 -10.44 -28.43
C GLN A 137 9.34 -8.92 -28.51
N VAL A 138 9.47 -8.38 -29.72
CA VAL A 138 9.37 -6.94 -29.95
C VAL A 138 8.13 -6.69 -30.80
N VAL A 139 7.14 -6.02 -30.22
CA VAL A 139 5.87 -5.70 -30.87
C VAL A 139 5.70 -4.18 -30.89
N ALA A 140 5.52 -3.60 -32.07
CA ALA A 140 5.41 -2.14 -32.26
C ALA A 140 6.53 -1.32 -31.56
N GLY A 141 7.77 -1.82 -31.61
CA GLY A 141 8.93 -1.18 -30.98
C GLY A 141 9.04 -1.37 -29.45
N VAL A 142 8.15 -2.16 -28.85
CA VAL A 142 8.16 -2.47 -27.41
C VAL A 142 8.65 -3.88 -27.16
N THR A 143 9.64 -4.03 -26.29
CA THR A 143 10.14 -5.34 -25.85
C THR A 143 9.25 -5.96 -24.78
N TRP A 144 8.86 -7.20 -25.01
CA TRP A 144 8.03 -8.05 -24.16
C TRP A 144 8.82 -9.27 -23.72
N TYR A 145 8.67 -9.66 -22.46
CA TYR A 145 9.34 -10.79 -21.84
C TYR A 145 8.30 -11.79 -21.35
N GLN A 146 8.41 -13.04 -21.78
CA GLN A 146 7.61 -14.14 -21.24
C GLN A 146 8.26 -14.64 -19.95
N VAL A 147 7.53 -14.58 -18.85
CA VAL A 147 8.02 -14.96 -17.51
C VAL A 147 7.34 -16.21 -16.94
N ALA A 148 6.26 -16.66 -17.60
CA ALA A 148 5.61 -17.96 -17.44
C ALA A 148 4.75 -18.24 -18.66
N THR A 149 4.16 -19.44 -18.76
CA THR A 149 3.22 -19.79 -19.83
C THR A 149 2.10 -18.75 -19.94
N ASN A 150 1.90 -18.19 -21.14
CA ASN A 150 0.91 -17.14 -21.43
C ASN A 150 0.98 -15.93 -20.48
N THR A 151 2.18 -15.61 -19.99
CA THR A 151 2.42 -14.53 -19.04
C THR A 151 3.52 -13.64 -19.58
N TRP A 152 3.12 -12.53 -20.18
CA TRP A 152 4.00 -11.55 -20.81
C TRP A 152 4.00 -10.25 -20.02
N VAL A 153 5.19 -9.65 -19.88
CA VAL A 153 5.39 -8.35 -19.24
C VAL A 153 6.33 -7.48 -20.08
N THR A 154 6.25 -6.17 -19.90
CA THR A 154 7.16 -5.20 -20.54
C THR A 154 7.58 -4.16 -19.51
N GLN A 155 8.68 -3.43 -19.76
CA GLN A 155 9.05 -2.24 -18.99
C GLN A 155 8.60 -0.94 -19.67
N ASN A 156 7.99 -1.02 -20.85
CA ASN A 156 7.49 0.16 -21.53
C ASN A 156 6.31 0.77 -20.75
N TYR A 157 6.39 2.07 -20.48
CA TYR A 157 5.39 2.81 -19.69
C TYR A 157 4.00 2.83 -20.33
N ALA A 158 3.87 2.67 -21.65
CA ALA A 158 2.57 2.68 -22.33
C ALA A 158 1.70 1.45 -22.01
N PHE A 159 2.29 0.42 -21.40
CA PHE A 159 1.67 -0.86 -21.03
C PHE A 159 1.74 -1.14 -19.52
N ASN A 160 2.26 -0.21 -18.73
CA ASN A 160 2.35 -0.35 -17.29
C ASN A 160 1.78 0.89 -16.61
N PRO A 161 1.17 0.76 -15.43
CA PRO A 161 0.82 1.91 -14.63
C PRO A 161 2.10 2.68 -14.30
N ILE A 162 2.16 3.96 -14.68
CA ILE A 162 3.17 4.91 -14.17
C ILE A 162 3.10 4.85 -12.64
N PRO A 163 4.21 4.96 -11.87
CA PRO A 163 4.12 5.19 -10.44
C PRO A 163 3.11 6.32 -10.18
N TYR A 164 1.99 5.97 -9.54
CA TYR A 164 0.85 6.86 -9.42
C TYR A 164 1.29 8.21 -8.89
N GLN A 165 0.96 9.28 -9.61
CA GLN A 165 1.11 10.61 -9.08
C GLN A 165 0.06 10.78 -7.97
N THR A 166 0.44 11.43 -6.87
CA THR A 166 -0.49 11.69 -5.78
C THR A 166 -1.08 13.08 -5.94
N VAL A 167 -2.39 13.23 -5.81
CA VAL A 167 -3.06 14.53 -5.70
C VAL A 167 -3.45 14.78 -4.25
N THR A 168 -2.97 15.90 -3.69
CA THR A 168 -3.36 16.37 -2.36
C THR A 168 -4.48 17.41 -2.51
N LEU A 169 -5.61 17.17 -1.86
CA LEU A 169 -6.79 18.00 -2.03
C LEU A 169 -6.70 19.27 -1.18
N ALA A 170 -6.74 20.44 -1.82
CA ALA A 170 -6.69 21.74 -1.13
C ALA A 170 -8.04 22.18 -0.53
N GLN A 171 -9.14 21.50 -0.89
CA GLN A 171 -10.52 21.80 -0.47
C GLN A 171 -11.35 20.51 -0.39
N PRO A 172 -12.53 20.51 0.25
CA PRO A 172 -13.44 19.38 0.18
C PRO A 172 -13.78 19.09 -1.28
N THR A 173 -13.59 17.85 -1.73
CA THR A 173 -13.70 17.50 -3.16
C THR A 173 -14.75 16.41 -3.34
N THR A 174 -15.73 16.63 -4.21
CA THR A 174 -16.80 15.66 -4.49
C THR A 174 -16.24 14.49 -5.29
N LEU A 175 -16.61 13.27 -4.89
CA LEU A 175 -16.31 12.06 -5.62
C LEU A 175 -17.41 11.78 -6.65
N TYR A 176 -17.04 11.53 -7.89
CA TYR A 176 -17.93 11.27 -9.00
C TYR A 176 -17.79 9.85 -9.55
N ASN A 177 -18.90 9.29 -10.02
CA ASN A 177 -18.90 8.20 -10.98
C ASN A 177 -18.80 8.81 -12.37
N GLY A 178 -17.77 8.43 -13.13
CA GLY A 178 -17.41 9.07 -14.40
C GLY A 178 -16.91 10.51 -14.25
N TYR A 179 -16.57 11.16 -15.37
CA TYR A 179 -16.04 12.52 -15.42
C TYR A 179 -16.82 13.40 -16.42
N GLY A 180 -16.50 14.70 -16.46
CA GLY A 180 -17.03 15.60 -17.47
C GLY A 180 -18.52 15.91 -17.36
N ALA A 181 -19.20 16.11 -18.50
CA ALA A 181 -20.62 16.43 -18.53
C ALA A 181 -21.52 15.28 -18.04
N ALA A 182 -21.11 14.03 -18.26
CA ALA A 182 -21.86 12.82 -17.92
C ALA A 182 -21.66 12.32 -16.49
N ARG A 183 -20.80 12.99 -15.70
CA ARG A 183 -20.50 12.61 -14.32
C ARG A 183 -21.75 12.52 -13.45
N GLN A 184 -21.71 11.62 -12.48
CA GLN A 184 -22.74 11.50 -11.46
C GLN A 184 -22.11 11.63 -10.07
N SER A 185 -22.59 12.59 -9.27
CA SER A 185 -22.10 12.72 -7.89
C SER A 185 -22.43 11.45 -7.12
N THR A 186 -21.46 10.92 -6.39
CA THR A 186 -21.67 9.78 -5.48
C THR A 186 -22.30 10.20 -4.15
N GLY A 187 -22.45 11.51 -3.90
CA GLY A 187 -22.80 12.07 -2.59
C GLY A 187 -21.64 12.05 -1.57
N ARG A 188 -20.51 11.41 -1.90
CA ARG A 188 -19.32 11.36 -1.05
C ARG A 188 -18.40 12.56 -1.30
N THR A 189 -17.92 13.19 -0.22
CA THR A 189 -16.93 14.27 -0.26
C THR A 189 -15.63 13.81 0.39
N LEU A 190 -14.51 14.07 -0.28
CA LEU A 190 -13.15 13.76 0.17
C LEU A 190 -12.56 14.93 0.95
N ALA A 191 -11.79 14.64 1.99
CA ALA A 191 -11.31 15.63 2.95
C ALA A 191 -10.13 16.48 2.42
N ILE A 192 -10.04 17.72 2.91
CA ILE A 192 -8.86 18.58 2.73
C ILE A 192 -7.60 17.88 3.25
N GLY A 193 -6.51 18.01 2.51
CA GLY A 193 -5.20 17.42 2.84
C GLY A 193 -5.12 15.92 2.59
N SER A 194 -6.22 15.25 2.24
CA SER A 194 -6.16 13.85 1.83
C SER A 194 -5.44 13.72 0.49
N ALA A 195 -4.66 12.65 0.37
CA ALA A 195 -3.77 12.42 -0.75
C ALA A 195 -4.20 11.13 -1.47
N TRP A 196 -4.50 11.24 -2.76
CA TRP A 196 -5.07 10.13 -3.54
C TRP A 196 -4.15 9.77 -4.70
N LYS A 197 -3.98 8.46 -4.90
CA LYS A 197 -3.23 7.93 -6.04
C LYS A 197 -4.06 8.13 -7.29
N ILE A 198 -3.49 8.80 -8.28
CA ILE A 198 -4.13 9.04 -9.58
C ILE A 198 -3.83 7.84 -10.49
N THR A 199 -4.85 7.09 -10.87
CA THR A 199 -4.75 5.97 -11.82
C THR A 199 -4.84 6.45 -13.26
N HIS A 200 -5.67 7.45 -13.54
CA HIS A 200 -5.84 8.08 -14.85
C HIS A 200 -6.14 9.57 -14.72
N ALA A 201 -5.89 10.33 -15.79
CA ALA A 201 -6.30 11.73 -15.89
C ALA A 201 -7.01 11.95 -17.24
N ALA A 202 -8.09 12.72 -17.22
CA ALA A 202 -8.84 13.11 -18.41
C ALA A 202 -9.10 14.63 -18.35
N THR A 203 -9.10 15.30 -19.50
CA THR A 203 -9.45 16.73 -19.57
C THR A 203 -10.65 16.90 -20.48
N GLU A 204 -11.70 17.54 -19.97
CA GLU A 204 -12.93 17.82 -20.71
C GLU A 204 -13.40 19.24 -20.39
N ASN A 205 -13.72 20.03 -21.42
CA ASN A 205 -14.14 21.43 -21.30
C ASN A 205 -13.16 22.29 -20.45
N GLY A 206 -11.85 22.04 -20.57
CA GLY A 206 -10.82 22.75 -19.82
C GLY A 206 -10.71 22.35 -18.33
N VAL A 207 -11.44 21.32 -17.90
CA VAL A 207 -11.40 20.81 -16.52
C VAL A 207 -10.65 19.49 -16.51
N THR A 208 -9.59 19.42 -15.70
CA THR A 208 -8.86 18.17 -15.48
C THR A 208 -9.57 17.34 -14.40
N TRP A 209 -9.79 16.08 -14.72
CA TRP A 209 -10.37 15.05 -13.88
C TRP A 209 -9.32 13.98 -13.60
N TYR A 210 -9.25 13.53 -12.36
CA TYR A 210 -8.32 12.50 -11.90
C TYR A 210 -9.12 11.30 -11.42
N GLU A 211 -8.85 10.13 -11.99
CA GLU A 211 -9.37 8.87 -11.49
C GLU A 211 -8.52 8.41 -10.30
N ILE A 212 -9.18 8.07 -9.20
CA ILE A 212 -8.53 7.66 -7.94
C ILE A 212 -8.95 6.26 -7.47
N GLY A 213 -9.75 5.58 -8.30
CA GLY A 213 -10.27 4.23 -8.13
C GLY A 213 -11.15 3.86 -9.34
N PRO A 214 -11.54 2.59 -9.54
CA PRO A 214 -12.31 2.19 -10.72
C PRO A 214 -13.57 3.04 -10.89
N ASN A 215 -13.64 3.80 -11.99
CA ASN A 215 -14.72 4.74 -12.31
C ASN A 215 -14.99 5.81 -11.23
N GLN A 216 -14.00 6.10 -10.38
CA GLN A 216 -14.10 7.08 -9.31
C GLN A 216 -13.23 8.29 -9.63
N TRP A 217 -13.87 9.40 -9.93
CA TRP A 217 -13.22 10.60 -10.46
C TRP A 217 -13.39 11.79 -9.52
N ILE A 218 -12.37 12.64 -9.51
CA ILE A 218 -12.34 13.89 -8.77
C ILE A 218 -11.80 15.00 -9.67
N THR A 219 -12.07 16.26 -9.32
CA THR A 219 -11.43 17.40 -9.97
C THR A 219 -11.03 18.45 -8.92
N THR A 220 -9.90 19.11 -9.13
CA THR A 220 -9.48 20.25 -8.30
C THR A 220 -10.21 21.54 -8.68
N ASN A 221 -10.99 21.54 -9.77
CA ASN A 221 -11.80 22.68 -10.16
C ASN A 221 -12.94 22.92 -9.16
N THR A 222 -12.93 24.08 -8.52
CA THR A 222 -13.83 24.45 -7.42
C THR A 222 -15.29 24.49 -7.82
N SER A 223 -15.62 24.82 -9.08
CA SER A 223 -17.01 24.91 -9.55
C SER A 223 -17.73 23.56 -9.60
N TYR A 224 -16.96 22.47 -9.61
CA TYR A 224 -17.44 21.09 -9.60
C TYR A 224 -17.37 20.46 -8.20
N ASN A 225 -17.10 21.25 -7.16
CA ASN A 225 -17.09 20.81 -5.78
C ASN A 225 -18.09 21.63 -4.95
N PRO A 226 -19.39 21.65 -5.31
CA PRO A 226 -20.37 22.39 -4.53
C PRO A 226 -20.46 21.80 -3.12
N VAL A 227 -20.33 22.65 -2.11
CA VAL A 227 -20.46 22.26 -0.69
C VAL A 227 -21.89 21.75 -0.45
N PRO A 228 -22.11 20.48 -0.08
CA PRO A 228 -23.46 20.03 0.23
C PRO A 228 -23.99 20.70 1.50
N ASP A 229 -25.14 21.37 1.44
CA ASP A 229 -25.77 22.05 2.58
C ASP A 229 -26.32 21.07 3.64
N HIS A 230 -26.56 19.80 3.28
CA HIS A 230 -27.11 18.74 4.13
C HIS A 230 -26.39 17.41 3.90
N PHE A 231 -26.22 16.61 4.95
CA PHE A 231 -25.72 15.25 4.89
C PHE A 231 -26.84 14.26 5.19
N ASP A 232 -27.37 13.57 4.18
CA ASP A 232 -28.32 12.49 4.41
C ASP A 232 -27.58 11.28 5.03
N ASN A 233 -28.09 10.81 6.18
CA ASN A 233 -27.56 9.65 6.94
C ASN A 233 -26.14 9.79 7.55
N ALA A 234 -25.77 11.00 8.03
CA ALA A 234 -24.71 11.29 9.02
C ALA A 234 -23.50 10.31 9.10
N ILE A 235 -22.68 10.27 8.03
CA ILE A 235 -21.40 9.54 8.01
C ILE A 235 -20.23 10.44 8.48
N MET A 236 -20.43 11.77 8.52
CA MET A 236 -19.38 12.71 8.93
C MET A 236 -19.30 12.82 10.45
N THR A 237 -18.13 12.51 11.02
CA THR A 237 -17.82 12.78 12.43
C THR A 237 -16.68 13.78 12.53
N ILE A 238 -16.81 14.70 13.48
CA ILE A 238 -15.77 15.63 13.86
C ILE A 238 -15.17 15.24 15.21
N THR A 239 -13.88 15.51 15.39
CA THR A 239 -13.19 15.37 16.68
C THR A 239 -12.71 16.74 17.14
N VAL A 240 -12.94 17.05 18.41
CA VAL A 240 -12.44 18.29 19.04
C VAL A 240 -11.00 18.09 19.46
N ASN A 241 -10.07 18.75 18.77
CA ASN A 241 -8.62 18.59 18.95
C ASN A 241 -7.95 19.75 19.70
N THR A 242 -8.71 20.77 20.08
CA THR A 242 -8.27 21.85 20.98
C THR A 242 -8.41 21.41 22.43
N LYS A 243 -7.33 21.52 23.22
CA LYS A 243 -7.37 21.30 24.69
C LYS A 243 -8.41 22.18 25.37
N ASN A 244 -8.62 23.36 24.80
CA ASN A 244 -9.65 24.30 25.18
C ASN A 244 -11.01 24.00 24.53
N GLY A 245 -11.33 22.75 24.19
CA GLY A 245 -12.61 22.39 23.58
C GLY A 245 -12.96 23.17 22.32
N ALA A 246 -14.17 23.01 21.81
CA ALA A 246 -14.69 23.82 20.71
C ALA A 246 -16.00 24.49 21.12
N ASN A 247 -16.07 25.81 20.95
CA ASN A 247 -17.29 26.56 21.26
C ASN A 247 -18.40 26.20 20.26
N VAL A 248 -19.59 25.95 20.80
CA VAL A 248 -20.82 25.74 20.03
C VAL A 248 -21.67 26.99 20.12
N TYR A 249 -22.21 27.37 18.98
CA TYR A 249 -23.02 28.56 18.80
C TYR A 249 -24.41 28.22 18.28
N SER A 250 -25.38 29.10 18.54
CA SER A 250 -26.78 28.91 18.15
C SER A 250 -27.00 28.91 16.63
N SER A 251 -26.09 29.54 15.89
CA SER A 251 -26.12 29.70 14.45
C SER A 251 -24.70 29.78 13.89
N TYR A 252 -24.55 29.41 12.62
CA TYR A 252 -23.33 29.63 11.85
C TYR A 252 -23.25 31.05 11.27
N GLN A 253 -24.35 31.83 11.28
CA GLN A 253 -24.36 33.22 10.80
C GLN A 253 -24.01 34.23 11.91
N ALA A 254 -23.79 35.50 11.54
CA ALA A 254 -23.56 36.59 12.48
C ALA A 254 -24.77 36.81 13.42
N GLY A 255 -24.54 37.37 14.62
CA GLY A 255 -25.56 37.50 15.67
C GLY A 255 -25.78 36.23 16.52
N ARG A 256 -24.97 35.20 16.30
CA ARG A 256 -24.92 33.95 17.09
C ARG A 256 -24.54 34.21 18.55
N TRP A 257 -25.12 33.43 19.47
CA TRP A 257 -24.72 33.39 20.88
C TRP A 257 -24.11 32.03 21.23
N TRP A 258 -23.28 32.03 22.28
CA TRP A 258 -22.66 30.82 22.79
C TRP A 258 -23.71 29.90 23.43
N VAL A 259 -23.67 28.61 23.08
CA VAL A 259 -24.60 27.59 23.59
C VAL A 259 -23.92 26.70 24.61
N ASN A 260 -22.80 26.08 24.21
CA ASN A 260 -21.98 25.25 25.09
C ASN A 260 -20.56 25.15 24.54
N ARG A 261 -19.78 24.24 25.11
CA ARG A 261 -18.46 23.88 24.63
C ARG A 261 -18.33 22.37 24.54
N LEU A 262 -17.93 21.88 23.36
CA LEU A 262 -17.59 20.49 23.15
C LEU A 262 -16.25 20.20 23.83
N SER A 263 -16.21 19.14 24.63
CA SER A 263 -15.00 18.74 25.35
C SER A 263 -13.91 18.27 24.40
N PHE A 264 -12.65 18.50 24.76
CA PHE A 264 -11.50 17.95 24.06
C PHE A 264 -11.61 16.41 23.89
N GLY A 265 -11.26 15.90 22.72
CA GLY A 265 -11.35 14.49 22.35
C GLY A 265 -12.77 13.95 22.11
N SER A 266 -13.81 14.77 22.32
CA SER A 266 -15.19 14.36 22.03
C SER A 266 -15.42 14.25 20.52
N ARG A 267 -16.27 13.29 20.13
CA ARG A 267 -16.62 13.02 18.74
C ARG A 267 -18.10 13.30 18.51
N TRP A 268 -18.41 14.05 17.47
CA TRP A 268 -19.77 14.49 17.18
C TRP A 268 -20.15 14.16 15.75
N LYS A 269 -21.38 13.67 15.57
CA LYS A 269 -21.97 13.50 14.24
C LYS A 269 -22.30 14.87 13.69
N VAL A 270 -21.98 15.07 12.42
CA VAL A 270 -22.32 16.29 11.69
C VAL A 270 -23.52 16.00 10.81
N THR A 271 -24.60 16.75 11.01
CA THR A 271 -25.85 16.64 10.24
C THR A 271 -25.88 17.58 9.06
N ARG A 272 -25.19 18.73 9.17
CA ARG A 272 -25.10 19.77 8.13
C ARG A 272 -23.75 20.47 8.18
N GLN A 273 -23.29 20.99 7.05
CA GLN A 273 -22.23 21.98 7.00
C GLN A 273 -22.77 23.25 6.35
N ALA A 274 -22.24 24.40 6.71
CA ALA A 274 -22.67 25.67 6.14
C ALA A 274 -21.51 26.66 6.11
N VAL A 275 -21.50 27.52 5.09
CA VAL A 275 -20.58 28.65 5.00
C VAL A 275 -21.36 29.91 5.40
N ALA A 276 -20.82 30.67 6.35
CA ALA A 276 -21.41 31.92 6.79
C ALA A 276 -21.17 33.04 5.77
N ASN A 277 -21.88 34.17 5.90
CA ASN A 277 -21.73 35.31 5.00
C ASN A 277 -20.30 35.91 5.01
N ASP A 278 -19.54 35.70 6.08
CA ASP A 278 -18.13 36.09 6.22
C ASP A 278 -17.14 35.09 5.61
N GLY A 279 -17.64 34.02 4.96
CA GLY A 279 -16.85 32.97 4.33
C GLY A 279 -16.36 31.86 5.27
N SER A 280 -16.67 31.93 6.58
CA SER A 280 -16.25 30.90 7.54
C SER A 280 -17.08 29.62 7.42
N LEU A 281 -16.43 28.44 7.56
CA LEU A 281 -17.07 27.12 7.48
C LEU A 281 -17.49 26.61 8.87
N TRP A 282 -18.68 26.00 8.94
CA TRP A 282 -19.31 25.53 10.17
C TRP A 282 -19.92 24.13 10.02
N TYR A 283 -19.95 23.39 11.12
CA TYR A 283 -20.55 22.05 11.23
C TYR A 283 -21.69 22.05 12.25
N GLN A 284 -22.84 21.52 11.87
CA GLN A 284 -23.96 21.32 12.77
C GLN A 284 -23.80 20.01 13.53
N VAL A 285 -23.73 20.09 14.85
CA VAL A 285 -23.56 18.93 15.77
C VAL A 285 -24.83 18.60 16.55
N GLY A 286 -25.87 19.42 16.40
CA GLY A 286 -27.20 19.28 16.98
C GLY A 286 -28.15 20.36 16.46
N THR A 287 -29.44 20.28 16.79
CA THR A 287 -30.42 21.29 16.40
C THR A 287 -29.98 22.67 16.89
N ASN A 288 -29.79 23.62 15.96
CA ASN A 288 -29.26 24.96 16.25
C ASN A 288 -27.94 24.96 17.05
N GLN A 289 -27.07 23.98 16.82
CA GLN A 289 -25.77 23.87 17.47
C GLN A 289 -24.69 23.74 16.41
N TRP A 290 -23.90 24.80 16.27
CA TRP A 290 -22.90 24.93 15.22
C TRP A 290 -21.52 25.17 15.81
N VAL A 291 -20.53 24.45 15.28
CA VAL A 291 -19.12 24.61 15.65
C VAL A 291 -18.33 25.06 14.43
N SER A 292 -17.42 26.01 14.63
CA SER A 292 -16.56 26.49 13.53
C SER A 292 -15.52 25.44 13.16
N ALA A 293 -15.28 25.25 11.86
CA ALA A 293 -14.25 24.35 11.36
C ALA A 293 -12.83 24.76 11.82
N THR A 294 -12.60 26.04 12.11
CA THR A 294 -11.33 26.57 12.61
C THR A 294 -11.24 26.56 14.15
N GLY A 295 -12.31 26.14 14.84
CA GLY A 295 -12.37 26.05 16.31
C GLY A 295 -11.62 24.86 16.92
N GLY A 296 -10.61 24.33 16.22
CA GLY A 296 -9.89 23.13 16.63
C GLY A 296 -10.57 21.81 16.25
N ILE A 297 -11.30 21.80 15.13
CA ILE A 297 -12.07 20.66 14.67
C ILE A 297 -11.31 19.90 13.58
N ALA A 298 -11.22 18.57 13.70
CA ALA A 298 -10.78 17.70 12.62
C ALA A 298 -11.94 16.86 12.08
N THR A 299 -12.11 16.88 10.76
CA THR A 299 -13.12 16.11 10.03
C THR A 299 -12.53 14.77 9.55
N GLY A 300 -13.15 13.64 9.90
CA GLY A 300 -12.98 12.38 9.17
C GLY A 300 -11.54 11.83 9.04
N VAL A 301 -10.75 11.76 10.11
CA VAL A 301 -9.46 11.04 10.04
C VAL A 301 -9.74 9.53 9.92
N VAL A 302 -9.59 8.99 8.70
CA VAL A 302 -9.44 7.56 8.45
C VAL A 302 -7.98 7.22 8.76
N TYR A 303 -7.75 6.63 9.94
CA TYR A 303 -6.47 6.01 10.25
C TYR A 303 -6.31 4.75 9.39
N PRO A 304 -5.09 4.41 8.95
CA PRO A 304 -4.88 3.10 8.33
C PRO A 304 -5.36 2.00 9.28
N ASN A 305 -6.01 0.94 8.75
CA ASN A 305 -6.53 -0.16 9.57
C ASN A 305 -5.45 -0.85 10.43
N SER A 306 -4.19 -0.70 10.03
CA SER A 306 -3.03 -1.03 10.84
C SER A 306 -1.89 -0.07 10.56
N ALA A 307 -1.02 0.11 11.54
CA ALA A 307 0.24 0.80 11.38
C ALA A 307 1.29 0.19 12.29
N TYR A 308 2.55 0.24 11.84
CA TYR A 308 3.69 -0.17 12.63
C TYR A 308 4.88 0.74 12.35
N ILE A 309 5.63 1.06 13.40
CA ILE A 309 6.87 1.83 13.35
C ILE A 309 8.03 0.87 13.55
N ASN A 310 8.84 0.69 12.50
CA ASN A 310 10.09 -0.06 12.58
C ASN A 310 11.20 0.80 13.19
N GLY A 311 12.09 0.20 13.97
CA GLY A 311 13.35 0.84 14.40
C GLY A 311 13.29 1.59 15.73
N VAL A 312 12.18 1.54 16.47
CA VAL A 312 12.17 2.02 17.86
C VAL A 312 13.01 1.06 18.71
N PRO A 313 14.09 1.53 19.36
CA PRO A 313 14.99 0.64 20.09
C PRO A 313 14.29 0.11 21.35
N LEU A 314 14.31 -1.21 21.55
CA LEU A 314 13.90 -1.83 22.81
C LEU A 314 15.04 -1.68 23.83
N ILE A 315 14.72 -1.13 25.00
CA ILE A 315 15.67 -0.88 26.08
C ILE A 315 15.06 -1.42 27.38
N SER A 316 15.73 -2.39 28.00
CA SER A 316 15.40 -2.86 29.35
C SER A 316 15.67 -1.76 30.38
N GLN A 317 14.80 -1.61 31.38
CA GLN A 317 15.08 -0.73 32.54
C GLN A 317 16.11 -1.36 33.48
N LEU A 318 16.09 -2.70 33.59
CA LEU A 318 16.95 -3.47 34.47
C LEU A 318 18.35 -3.74 33.88
N PRO A 319 19.35 -3.98 34.75
CA PRO A 319 19.30 -3.94 36.22
C PRO A 319 19.38 -2.52 36.81
N GLU A 320 19.74 -1.51 36.03
CA GLU A 320 20.19 -0.21 36.55
C GLU A 320 19.05 0.65 37.12
N LEU A 321 17.83 0.51 36.61
CA LEU A 321 16.68 1.31 37.02
C LEU A 321 15.49 0.39 37.41
N PRO A 322 15.52 -0.22 38.61
CA PRO A 322 14.43 -1.09 39.08
C PRO A 322 13.06 -0.42 39.07
N ASN A 323 12.99 0.91 39.20
CA ASN A 323 11.74 1.68 39.12
C ASN A 323 11.74 2.73 37.98
N GLY A 324 12.55 2.56 36.94
CA GLY A 324 12.70 3.57 35.87
C GLY A 324 11.88 3.34 34.61
N CYS A 325 10.70 2.72 34.69
CA CYS A 325 9.93 2.34 33.50
C CYS A 325 9.61 3.56 32.60
N GLU A 326 9.19 4.69 33.18
CA GLU A 326 8.79 5.90 32.46
C GLU A 326 9.94 6.51 31.68
N ILE A 327 11.09 6.72 32.34
CA ILE A 327 12.22 7.38 31.72
C ILE A 327 12.91 6.47 30.72
N THR A 328 12.88 5.15 30.94
CA THR A 328 13.36 4.17 29.97
C THR A 328 12.49 4.17 28.72
N ALA A 329 11.15 4.22 28.87
CA ALA A 329 10.22 4.33 27.75
C ALA A 329 10.39 5.65 26.97
N VAL A 330 10.55 6.78 27.67
CA VAL A 330 10.87 8.08 27.03
C VAL A 330 12.22 8.01 26.31
N THR A 331 13.22 7.32 26.85
CA THR A 331 14.51 7.11 26.17
C THR A 331 14.32 6.40 24.84
N MET A 332 13.53 5.32 24.80
CA MET A 332 13.24 4.60 23.56
C MET A 332 12.60 5.52 22.50
N MET A 333 11.59 6.30 22.91
CA MET A 333 10.91 7.26 22.04
C MET A 333 11.86 8.35 21.51
N LEU A 334 12.71 8.93 22.37
CA LEU A 334 13.65 9.99 22.00
C LEU A 334 14.79 9.49 21.11
N ARG A 335 15.29 8.27 21.34
CA ARG A 335 16.27 7.66 20.44
C ARG A 335 15.69 7.42 19.05
N TYR A 336 14.42 7.02 18.97
CA TYR A 336 13.73 6.93 17.67
C TYR A 336 13.54 8.31 17.01
N ALA A 337 13.34 9.37 17.80
CA ALA A 337 13.31 10.76 17.31
C ALA A 337 14.68 11.27 16.78
N GLY A 338 15.74 10.47 16.90
CA GLY A 338 17.10 10.83 16.47
C GLY A 338 17.98 11.40 17.58
N ALA A 339 17.49 11.48 18.83
CA ALA A 339 18.29 11.98 19.94
C ALA A 339 19.36 10.95 20.38
N ASN A 340 20.61 11.41 20.51
CA ASN A 340 21.69 10.60 21.05
C ASN A 340 21.70 10.65 22.60
N VAL A 341 20.77 9.92 23.22
CA VAL A 341 20.58 9.87 24.68
C VAL A 341 20.49 8.43 25.18
N ASN A 342 20.81 8.22 26.45
CA ASN A 342 20.64 6.93 27.13
C ASN A 342 19.79 7.05 28.41
N LYS A 343 19.28 5.92 28.90
CA LYS A 343 18.35 5.89 30.06
C LYS A 343 18.97 6.45 31.33
N MET A 344 20.26 6.25 31.54
CA MET A 344 20.97 6.69 32.75
C MET A 344 21.17 8.21 32.75
N GLN A 345 21.44 8.78 31.59
CA GLN A 345 21.48 10.23 31.40
C GLN A 345 20.11 10.83 31.69
N LEU A 346 19.05 10.34 31.04
CA LEU A 346 17.71 10.91 31.20
C LEU A 346 17.16 10.70 32.62
N ALA A 347 17.49 9.60 33.30
CA ALA A 347 17.13 9.38 34.71
C ALA A 347 17.77 10.39 35.67
N ARG A 348 18.95 10.94 35.34
CA ARG A 348 19.58 12.03 36.11
C ARG A 348 19.02 13.39 35.75
N GLU A 349 18.63 13.60 34.49
CA GLU A 349 18.06 14.86 34.02
C GLU A 349 16.58 15.05 34.39
N MET A 350 15.83 13.95 34.60
CA MET A 350 14.41 14.06 34.94
C MET A 350 14.20 14.83 36.25
N PRO A 351 13.22 15.76 36.28
CA PRO A 351 12.96 16.54 37.49
C PRO A 351 12.53 15.63 38.65
N ARG A 352 12.81 16.04 39.88
CA ARG A 352 12.39 15.35 41.12
C ARG A 352 11.35 16.19 41.86
N SER A 353 10.33 15.53 42.41
CA SER A 353 9.25 16.19 43.13
C SER A 353 8.46 15.17 43.94
N SER A 354 7.81 15.60 45.03
CA SER A 354 6.79 14.80 45.73
C SER A 354 5.48 14.71 44.96
N ASN A 355 5.26 15.58 43.96
CA ASN A 355 4.11 15.56 43.08
C ASN A 355 4.53 15.09 41.67
N PRO A 356 3.94 13.99 41.15
CA PRO A 356 4.36 13.35 39.91
C PRO A 356 4.11 14.20 38.65
N ASN A 357 3.25 15.22 38.73
CA ASN A 357 3.06 16.18 37.63
C ASN A 357 4.19 17.19 37.52
N TYR A 358 5.05 17.32 38.54
CA TYR A 358 6.19 18.25 38.54
C TYR A 358 7.56 17.54 38.55
N GLY A 359 7.62 16.24 38.87
CA GLY A 359 8.86 15.46 38.85
C GLY A 359 8.67 14.04 39.35
N TYR A 360 9.70 13.22 39.22
CA TYR A 360 9.73 11.84 39.67
C TYR A 360 9.75 11.76 41.20
N ILE A 361 8.89 10.90 41.75
CA ILE A 361 8.76 10.67 43.18
C ILE A 361 9.71 9.55 43.61
N GLY A 362 10.51 9.80 44.65
CA GLY A 362 11.48 8.83 45.16
C GLY A 362 12.72 8.72 44.27
N ASP A 363 13.33 7.53 44.24
CA ASP A 363 14.54 7.28 43.47
C ASP A 363 14.42 6.07 42.53
N PRO A 364 14.66 6.23 41.22
CA PRO A 364 14.48 5.15 40.24
C PRO A 364 15.53 4.03 40.37
N TRP A 365 16.63 4.26 41.08
CA TRP A 365 17.72 3.29 41.30
C TRP A 365 17.44 2.32 42.46
N ASN A 366 16.43 2.56 43.29
CA ASN A 366 16.13 1.74 44.45
C ASN A 366 14.61 1.59 44.69
N ASN A 367 14.24 0.95 45.80
CA ASN A 367 12.86 0.61 46.15
C ASN A 367 11.97 1.80 46.59
N THR A 368 12.50 3.03 46.59
CA THR A 368 11.71 4.23 46.95
C THR A 368 11.05 4.89 45.75
N GLY A 369 11.47 4.55 44.52
CA GLY A 369 10.92 5.12 43.29
C GLY A 369 9.46 4.73 43.08
N ILE A 370 8.64 5.69 42.61
CA ILE A 370 7.21 5.47 42.39
C ILE A 370 6.82 5.75 40.93
N THR A 371 6.86 7.01 40.48
CA THR A 371 6.47 7.38 39.11
C THR A 371 6.79 8.85 38.82
N ILE A 372 6.69 9.23 37.53
CA ILE A 372 6.64 10.60 37.00
C ILE A 372 5.57 10.66 35.92
N PHE A 373 4.85 11.78 35.80
CA PHE A 373 3.79 11.94 34.80
C PHE A 373 4.18 12.83 33.61
N PRO A 374 3.45 12.73 32.48
CA PRO A 374 3.75 13.49 31.26
C PRO A 374 4.05 14.98 31.46
N PRO A 375 3.31 15.76 32.27
CA PRO A 375 3.59 17.20 32.40
C PRO A 375 5.03 17.52 32.83
N ALA A 376 5.62 16.71 33.73
CA ALA A 376 6.98 16.89 34.22
C ALA A 376 8.07 16.56 33.18
N LEU A 377 7.74 15.69 32.22
CA LEU A 377 8.67 15.22 31.18
C LEU A 377 8.66 16.11 29.92
N MET A 378 7.69 17.01 29.77
CA MET A 378 7.50 17.83 28.58
C MET A 378 8.76 18.59 28.17
N ASN A 379 9.44 19.24 29.11
CA ASN A 379 10.64 20.03 28.82
C ASN A 379 11.81 19.16 28.33
N ILE A 380 11.97 17.96 28.88
CA ILE A 380 13.01 17.01 28.45
C ILE A 380 12.69 16.48 27.05
N VAL A 381 11.43 16.11 26.81
CA VAL A 381 11.02 15.67 25.47
C VAL A 381 11.22 16.79 24.45
N GLN A 382 10.79 18.02 24.77
CA GLN A 382 10.98 19.21 23.94
C GLN A 382 12.46 19.47 23.63
N LYS A 383 13.32 19.36 24.64
CA LYS A 383 14.78 19.57 24.52
C LYS A 383 15.41 18.60 23.52
N TYR A 384 14.99 17.34 23.53
CA TYR A 384 15.66 16.29 22.73
C TYR A 384 14.97 15.95 21.41
N ALA A 385 13.67 16.19 21.27
CA ALA A 385 12.91 15.95 20.04
C ALA A 385 12.56 17.23 19.26
N GLY A 386 12.80 18.42 19.81
CA GLY A 386 12.45 19.71 19.20
C GLY A 386 10.96 20.06 19.28
N ASN A 387 10.12 19.13 19.73
CA ASN A 387 8.71 19.31 20.06
C ASN A 387 8.31 18.33 21.18
N SER A 388 7.16 18.58 21.82
CA SER A 388 6.61 17.69 22.83
C SER A 388 5.09 17.80 22.85
N ILE A 389 4.41 16.68 23.06
CA ILE A 389 2.95 16.61 23.08
C ILE A 389 2.50 15.81 24.30
N ASN A 390 1.90 16.50 25.27
CA ASN A 390 1.16 15.83 26.35
C ASN A 390 -0.18 15.33 25.80
N MET A 391 -0.33 14.01 25.73
CA MET A 391 -1.51 13.31 25.23
C MET A 391 -2.43 12.80 26.34
N THR A 392 -2.22 13.24 27.57
CA THR A 392 -3.04 12.82 28.72
C THR A 392 -4.52 13.14 28.50
N GLY A 393 -5.38 12.15 28.72
CA GLY A 393 -6.83 12.28 28.57
C GLY A 393 -7.33 12.16 27.12
N MET A 394 -6.44 11.99 26.14
CA MET A 394 -6.82 11.77 24.75
C MET A 394 -7.49 10.40 24.53
N SER A 395 -8.23 10.25 23.43
CA SER A 395 -8.76 8.96 23.01
C SER A 395 -7.69 8.12 22.30
N PHE A 396 -8.00 6.84 22.06
CA PHE A 396 -7.11 5.95 21.29
C PHE A 396 -6.86 6.44 19.85
N ASP A 397 -7.73 7.29 19.32
CA ASP A 397 -7.54 7.91 18.01
C ASP A 397 -6.30 8.83 17.97
N ALA A 398 -5.93 9.46 19.09
CA ALA A 398 -4.70 10.26 19.15
C ALA A 398 -3.45 9.38 19.04
N ILE A 399 -3.50 8.16 19.58
CA ILE A 399 -2.45 7.14 19.39
C ILE A 399 -2.42 6.72 17.92
N ARG A 400 -3.59 6.49 17.30
CA ARG A 400 -3.66 6.15 15.88
C ARG A 400 -3.13 7.25 14.97
N TYR A 401 -3.33 8.51 15.33
CA TYR A 401 -2.78 9.66 14.64
C TYR A 401 -1.25 9.71 14.74
N GLN A 402 -0.70 9.62 15.96
CA GLN A 402 0.76 9.67 16.16
C GLN A 402 1.45 8.50 15.47
N VAL A 403 0.98 7.28 15.72
CA VAL A 403 1.65 6.06 15.22
C VAL A 403 1.36 5.82 13.74
N GLY A 404 0.12 6.05 13.31
CA GLY A 404 -0.32 5.71 11.96
C GLY A 404 0.04 6.74 10.90
N ILE A 405 -0.16 8.02 11.24
CA ILE A 405 -0.03 9.14 10.30
C ILE A 405 1.32 9.81 10.48
N ARG A 406 1.66 10.25 11.70
CA ARG A 406 2.91 10.96 11.94
C ARG A 406 4.13 10.05 11.95
N LYS A 407 3.96 8.76 12.28
CA LYS A 407 5.04 7.79 12.53
C LYS A 407 5.86 8.12 13.79
N HIS A 408 5.21 8.64 14.82
CA HIS A 408 5.80 8.93 16.13
C HIS A 408 5.33 7.89 17.15
N PRO A 409 6.25 7.27 17.92
CA PRO A 409 5.89 6.41 19.04
C PRO A 409 5.21 7.20 20.15
N VAL A 410 4.40 6.53 20.96
CA VAL A 410 3.70 7.13 22.10
C VAL A 410 4.07 6.38 23.36
N VAL A 411 4.59 7.08 24.38
CA VAL A 411 4.75 6.48 25.71
C VAL A 411 3.42 6.60 26.46
N ALA A 412 2.91 5.49 26.98
CA ALA A 412 1.63 5.42 27.68
C ALA A 412 1.80 4.80 29.08
N TRP A 413 1.14 5.39 30.07
CA TRP A 413 1.14 4.91 31.46
C TRP A 413 -0.06 4.02 31.71
N MET A 414 0.12 2.91 32.39
CA MET A 414 -0.95 1.95 32.63
C MET A 414 -0.68 1.08 33.85
N THR A 415 -1.71 0.40 34.35
CA THR A 415 -1.55 -0.66 35.36
C THR A 415 -1.30 -1.98 34.64
N MET A 416 -0.13 -2.59 34.89
CA MET A 416 0.32 -3.85 34.29
C MET A 416 1.28 -4.57 35.23
N HIS A 417 1.44 -5.90 35.07
CA HIS A 417 2.39 -6.71 35.85
C HIS A 417 2.21 -6.62 37.38
N GLY A 418 1.00 -6.26 37.84
CA GLY A 418 0.72 -6.00 39.26
C GLY A 418 1.18 -4.63 39.75
N PHE A 419 1.78 -3.79 38.90
CA PHE A 419 2.19 -2.43 39.23
C PHE A 419 1.06 -1.43 38.97
N PRO A 420 0.77 -0.52 39.91
CA PRO A 420 -0.19 0.55 39.67
C PRO A 420 0.30 1.48 38.54
N TYR A 421 1.60 1.76 38.49
CA TYR A 421 2.25 2.60 37.50
C TYR A 421 3.24 1.76 36.67
N HIS A 422 3.00 1.67 35.38
CA HIS A 422 3.91 1.08 34.39
C HIS A 422 3.89 1.92 33.12
N ALA A 423 4.99 1.98 32.38
CA ALA A 423 5.07 2.72 31.12
C ALA A 423 5.54 1.83 29.97
N VAL A 424 4.80 1.87 28.87
CA VAL A 424 5.11 1.16 27.63
C VAL A 424 5.21 2.12 26.45
N VAL A 425 5.89 1.71 25.39
CA VAL A 425 6.03 2.51 24.15
C VAL A 425 5.16 1.90 23.07
N VAL A 426 4.06 2.55 22.68
CA VAL A 426 3.23 2.11 21.57
C VAL A 426 3.95 2.37 20.25
N THR A 427 4.16 1.31 19.49
CA THR A 427 4.84 1.33 18.19
C THR A 427 3.97 0.86 17.04
N GLY A 428 2.81 0.26 17.32
CA GLY A 428 1.88 -0.17 16.29
C GLY A 428 0.47 -0.43 16.79
N TYR A 429 -0.43 -0.61 15.84
CA TYR A 429 -1.78 -1.08 16.07
C TYR A 429 -2.33 -1.79 14.83
N SER A 430 -3.35 -2.60 15.03
CA SER A 430 -4.20 -3.18 13.98
C SER A 430 -5.67 -2.80 14.22
N ALA A 431 -6.59 -3.48 13.53
CA ALA A 431 -8.02 -3.28 13.75
C ALA A 431 -8.43 -3.60 15.21
N SER A 432 -7.76 -4.55 15.86
CA SER A 432 -8.14 -5.06 17.17
C SER A 432 -7.04 -5.05 18.23
N ASN A 433 -5.78 -4.88 17.85
CA ASN A 433 -4.64 -4.98 18.78
C ASN A 433 -3.74 -3.75 18.77
N VAL A 434 -3.00 -3.58 19.87
CA VAL A 434 -1.92 -2.61 20.05
C VAL A 434 -0.60 -3.38 20.18
N THR A 435 0.43 -2.92 19.50
CA THR A 435 1.81 -3.41 19.67
C THR A 435 2.63 -2.38 20.42
N TYR A 436 3.34 -2.82 21.45
CA TYR A 436 4.12 -1.95 22.33
C TYR A 436 5.46 -2.58 22.71
N LEU A 437 6.42 -1.74 23.09
CA LEU A 437 7.67 -2.16 23.72
C LEU A 437 7.53 -2.06 25.24
N ASP A 438 8.00 -3.09 25.93
CA ASP A 438 7.96 -3.17 27.38
C ASP A 438 9.38 -3.28 27.96
N CYS A 439 9.77 -2.25 28.73
CA CYS A 439 11.09 -2.18 29.35
C CYS A 439 11.23 -3.08 30.59
N TRP A 440 10.14 -3.56 31.17
CA TRP A 440 10.14 -4.46 32.32
C TRP A 440 10.43 -5.90 31.90
N THR A 441 9.72 -6.38 30.89
CA THR A 441 9.91 -7.75 30.35
C THR A 441 11.01 -7.82 29.29
N ASN A 442 11.55 -6.66 28.88
CA ASN A 442 12.52 -6.53 27.79
C ASN A 442 12.04 -7.24 26.51
N SER A 443 10.80 -6.98 26.11
CA SER A 443 10.19 -7.64 24.95
C SER A 443 9.20 -6.74 24.21
N VAL A 444 8.82 -7.18 23.01
CA VAL A 444 7.68 -6.63 22.27
C VAL A 444 6.42 -7.34 22.74
N GLY A 445 5.44 -6.57 23.20
CA GLY A 445 4.15 -7.06 23.63
C GLY A 445 3.04 -6.72 22.65
N THR A 446 1.94 -7.47 22.74
CA THR A 446 0.67 -7.17 22.07
C THR A 446 -0.49 -7.36 23.02
N MET A 447 -1.51 -6.53 22.91
CA MET A 447 -2.79 -6.72 23.61
C MET A 447 -3.94 -6.17 22.78
N SER A 448 -5.18 -6.57 23.10
CA SER A 448 -6.36 -5.99 22.44
C SER A 448 -6.46 -4.48 22.74
N ILE A 449 -7.08 -3.74 21.83
CA ILE A 449 -7.32 -2.29 22.03
C ILE A 449 -8.15 -2.06 23.30
N ASP A 450 -9.14 -2.89 23.58
CA ASP A 450 -9.95 -2.77 24.79
C ASP A 450 -9.13 -3.02 26.06
N ALA A 451 -8.28 -4.04 26.08
CA ALA A 451 -7.39 -4.30 27.21
C ALA A 451 -6.40 -3.15 27.41
N PHE A 452 -5.82 -2.62 26.33
CA PHE A 452 -4.97 -1.45 26.37
C PHE A 452 -5.70 -0.24 26.95
N VAL A 453 -6.89 0.06 26.44
CA VAL A 453 -7.69 1.21 26.88
C VAL A 453 -8.11 1.06 28.35
N ASN A 454 -8.45 -0.14 28.80
CA ASN A 454 -8.78 -0.41 30.21
C ASN A 454 -7.57 -0.19 31.12
N ASN A 455 -6.41 -0.74 30.78
CA ASN A 455 -5.18 -0.55 31.55
C ASN A 455 -4.69 0.91 31.50
N TRP A 456 -4.88 1.61 30.39
CA TRP A 456 -4.52 3.02 30.22
C TRP A 456 -5.46 3.94 31.02
N GLN A 457 -6.75 3.59 31.12
CA GLN A 457 -7.75 4.33 31.88
C GLN A 457 -7.47 4.35 33.38
N THR A 458 -6.92 3.28 33.96
CA THR A 458 -6.53 3.26 35.39
C THR A 458 -5.52 4.35 35.73
N GLN A 459 -4.77 4.81 34.72
CA GLN A 459 -3.78 5.89 34.82
C GLN A 459 -4.24 7.17 34.11
N ASN A 460 -5.54 7.49 34.19
CA ASN A 460 -6.20 8.66 33.57
C ASN A 460 -5.81 8.90 32.11
N ARG A 461 -5.55 7.82 31.36
CA ARG A 461 -5.11 7.88 29.97
C ARG A 461 -3.88 8.79 29.78
N ARG A 462 -2.89 8.69 30.67
CA ARG A 462 -1.64 9.46 30.57
C ARG A 462 -0.78 8.96 29.42
N ALA A 463 -0.33 9.89 28.58
CA ALA A 463 0.56 9.58 27.46
C ALA A 463 1.37 10.81 27.03
N ILE A 464 2.52 10.57 26.39
CA ILE A 464 3.38 11.62 25.82
C ILE A 464 3.94 11.17 24.46
N SER A 465 4.09 12.13 23.54
CA SER A 465 4.76 11.97 22.25
C SER A 465 5.42 13.31 21.86
N TYR A 466 5.80 13.50 20.60
CA TYR A 466 6.51 14.69 20.10
C TYR A 466 5.97 15.17 18.74
#